data_AF-A0A0F9E064-F1
#
_entry.id   AF-A0A0F9E064-F1
#
_cell.length_a   1.000
_cell.length_b   1.000
_cell.length_c   1.000
_cell.angle_alpha   90.00
_cell.angle_beta   90.00
_cell.angle_gamma   90.00
#
_symmetry.space_group_name_H-M   'P 1'
#
loop_
_entity.id
_entity.type
_entity.pdbx_description
1 polymer ?
#
loop_
_entity_poly.entity_id
_entity_poly.type
_entity_poly.pdbx_seq_one_letter_code
_entity_poly.pdbx_strand_id
1 'polypeptide(L)'
;MKLRKVTKDDCWDLLRWENVPVTQKYTFNSKTISRKEHLKWFKKALKEIEMYIIGDKIGLVKIKNNSVAIIIDPAYRNQGYGIEALNLIKKKHPKLIAYVLFGNTNSYKLFKKAGFKKIGYILKNG
;
A
#
# COMPACT_ATOMS: atom_id res chain seq x y z
N MET A 1 -7.93 1.52 16.13
CA MET A 1 -7.97 1.85 14.68
C MET A 1 -8.91 0.92 13.92
N LYS A 2 -9.46 1.34 12.76
CA LYS A 2 -10.36 0.54 11.90
C LYS A 2 -9.89 0.53 10.43
N LEU A 3 -10.32 -0.46 9.65
CA LEU A 3 -10.16 -0.51 8.19
C LEU A 3 -11.55 -0.46 7.56
N ARG A 4 -11.77 0.42 6.57
CA ARG A 4 -13.00 0.46 5.78
C ARG A 4 -12.70 0.24 4.30
N LYS A 5 -13.63 -0.36 3.55
CA LYS A 5 -13.46 -0.51 2.10
C LYS A 5 -13.35 0.87 1.44
N VAL A 6 -12.50 0.94 0.42
CA VAL A 6 -12.40 2.12 -0.46
C VAL A 6 -13.71 2.30 -1.21
N THR A 7 -14.11 3.56 -1.36
CA THR A 7 -15.29 3.99 -2.12
C THR A 7 -14.87 4.91 -3.26
N LYS A 8 -15.81 5.25 -4.16
CA LYS A 8 -15.54 6.18 -5.27
C LYS A 8 -15.02 7.55 -4.80
N ASP A 9 -15.41 7.97 -3.60
CA ASP A 9 -15.07 9.29 -3.04
C ASP A 9 -13.61 9.37 -2.55
N ASP A 10 -12.95 8.22 -2.38
CA ASP A 10 -11.55 8.16 -1.96
C ASP A 10 -10.56 8.27 -3.15
N CYS A 11 -11.07 8.30 -4.39
CA CYS A 11 -10.26 8.27 -5.62
C CYS A 11 -9.07 9.25 -5.57
N TRP A 12 -9.34 10.50 -5.17
CA TRP A 12 -8.34 11.56 -5.20
C TRP A 12 -7.40 11.55 -3.99
N ASP A 13 -7.83 11.01 -2.85
CA ASP A 13 -6.93 10.76 -1.71
C ASP A 13 -5.87 9.72 -2.08
N LEU A 14 -6.28 8.63 -2.73
CA LEU A 14 -5.35 7.61 -3.23
C LEU A 14 -4.34 8.22 -4.20
N LEU A 15 -4.79 9.04 -5.16
CA LEU A 15 -3.89 9.72 -6.10
C LEU A 15 -2.88 10.61 -5.36
N ARG A 16 -3.36 11.39 -4.38
CA ARG A 16 -2.49 12.26 -3.57
C ARG A 16 -1.39 11.45 -2.92
N TRP A 17 -1.72 10.34 -2.26
CA TRP A 17 -0.75 9.49 -1.57
C TRP A 17 0.26 8.81 -2.48
N GLU A 18 -0.19 8.29 -3.63
CA GLU A 18 0.68 7.64 -4.63
C GLU A 18 1.66 8.66 -5.22
N ASN A 19 1.21 9.89 -5.45
CA ASN A 19 2.03 10.93 -6.07
C ASN A 19 2.97 11.67 -5.12
N VAL A 20 2.97 11.36 -3.84
CA VAL A 20 3.97 11.96 -2.93
C VAL A 20 5.38 11.51 -3.36
N PRO A 21 6.34 12.43 -3.58
CA PRO A 21 7.68 12.07 -4.09
C PRO A 21 8.40 11.00 -3.26
N VAL A 22 8.32 11.09 -1.92
CA VAL A 22 8.93 10.10 -1.01
C VAL A 22 8.24 8.72 -1.08
N THR A 23 6.99 8.66 -1.55
CA THR A 23 6.29 7.39 -1.83
C THR A 23 6.72 6.86 -3.19
N GLN A 24 6.72 7.71 -4.23
CA GLN A 24 7.11 7.33 -5.60
C GLN A 24 8.51 6.74 -5.69
N LYS A 25 9.48 7.27 -4.92
CA LYS A 25 10.86 6.76 -4.85
C LYS A 25 10.93 5.25 -4.61
N TYR A 26 9.94 4.70 -3.91
CA TYR A 26 9.89 3.28 -3.56
C TYR A 26 8.73 2.54 -4.21
N THR A 27 8.28 3.02 -5.36
CA THR A 27 7.33 2.33 -6.23
C THR A 27 8.05 1.75 -7.43
N PHE A 28 7.55 0.64 -7.97
CA PHE A 28 8.13 0.00 -9.16
C PHE A 28 7.96 0.82 -10.45
N ASN A 29 7.18 1.90 -10.41
CA ASN A 29 6.92 2.80 -11.53
C ASN A 29 6.94 4.23 -11.00
N SER A 30 8.15 4.79 -10.83
CA SER A 30 8.42 6.07 -10.17
C SER A 30 7.95 7.32 -10.93
N LYS A 31 7.00 7.18 -11.86
CA LYS A 31 6.46 8.28 -12.65
C LYS A 31 5.25 8.91 -11.94
N THR A 32 5.14 10.23 -12.00
CA THR A 32 3.93 10.94 -11.56
C THR A 32 2.72 10.50 -12.37
N ILE A 33 1.67 10.10 -11.67
CA ILE A 33 0.43 9.58 -12.24
C ILE A 33 -0.49 10.77 -12.51
N SER A 34 -0.94 10.95 -13.76
CA SER A 34 -1.93 11.98 -14.07
C SER A 34 -3.31 11.61 -13.52
N ARG A 35 -4.19 12.60 -13.31
CA ARG A 35 -5.59 12.37 -12.91
C ARG A 35 -6.33 11.44 -13.88
N LYS A 36 -6.07 11.55 -15.18
CA LYS A 36 -6.70 10.73 -16.23
C LYS A 36 -6.24 9.27 -16.13
N GLU A 37 -4.95 9.03 -16.01
CA GLU A 37 -4.39 7.68 -15.82
C GLU A 37 -4.90 7.04 -14.54
N HIS A 38 -4.89 7.80 -13.44
CA HIS A 38 -5.38 7.33 -12.15
C HIS A 38 -6.86 6.98 -12.18
N LEU A 39 -7.71 7.85 -12.74
CA LEU A 39 -9.14 7.57 -12.83
C LEU A 39 -9.43 6.30 -13.65
N LYS A 40 -8.68 6.09 -14.74
CA LYS A 40 -8.78 4.87 -15.55
C LYS A 40 -8.36 3.63 -14.76
N TRP A 41 -7.25 3.71 -14.03
CA TRP A 41 -6.78 2.62 -13.16
C TRP A 41 -7.77 2.34 -12.01
N PHE A 42 -8.23 3.38 -11.32
CA PHE A 42 -9.07 3.28 -10.14
C PHE A 42 -10.41 2.59 -10.43
N LYS A 43 -11.05 2.91 -11.57
CA LYS A 43 -12.27 2.25 -12.04
C LYS A 43 -12.11 0.74 -12.22
N LYS A 44 -10.93 0.27 -12.66
CA LYS A 44 -10.60 -1.15 -12.76
C LYS A 44 -10.25 -1.75 -11.40
N ALA A 45 -9.44 -1.03 -10.63
CA ALA A 45 -8.97 -1.45 -9.30
C ALA A 45 -10.14 -1.73 -8.35
N LEU A 46 -11.21 -0.94 -8.37
CA LEU A 46 -12.42 -1.18 -7.56
C LEU A 46 -13.07 -2.55 -7.79
N LYS A 47 -12.81 -3.20 -8.93
CA LYS A 47 -13.36 -4.52 -9.29
C LYS A 47 -12.37 -5.66 -9.04
N GLU A 48 -11.08 -5.39 -9.16
CA GLU A 48 -10.02 -6.41 -9.18
C GLU A 48 -9.13 -6.43 -7.94
N ILE A 49 -9.13 -5.36 -7.14
CA ILE A 49 -8.21 -5.15 -6.04
C ILE A 49 -9.03 -4.89 -4.79
N GLU A 50 -8.72 -5.64 -3.74
CA GLU A 50 -9.30 -5.36 -2.44
C GLU A 50 -8.54 -4.20 -1.80
N MET A 51 -9.24 -3.09 -1.56
CA MET A 51 -8.63 -1.86 -1.07
C MET A 51 -9.33 -1.36 0.18
N TYR A 52 -8.52 -0.94 1.16
CA TYR A 52 -8.99 -0.47 2.45
C TYR A 52 -8.35 0.87 2.82
N ILE A 53 -9.18 1.83 3.23
CA ILE A 53 -8.75 3.03 3.93
C ILE A 53 -8.43 2.67 5.39
N ILE A 54 -7.29 3.18 5.85
CA ILE A 54 -6.83 3.06 7.23
C ILE A 54 -7.36 4.25 8.03
N GLY A 55 -8.07 3.98 9.13
CA GLY A 55 -8.60 5.01 10.02
C GLY A 55 -9.45 6.05 9.29
N ASP A 56 -9.28 7.32 9.66
CA ASP A 56 -9.89 8.45 8.97
C ASP A 56 -8.91 9.01 7.92
N LYS A 57 -8.74 8.25 6.82
CA LYS A 57 -7.86 8.61 5.69
C LYS A 57 -6.38 8.81 6.09
N ILE A 58 -5.86 7.93 6.96
CA ILE A 58 -4.44 7.87 7.34
C ILE A 58 -3.59 7.24 6.23
N GLY A 59 -4.21 6.37 5.42
CA GLY A 59 -3.53 5.69 4.34
C GLY A 59 -4.37 4.58 3.72
N LEU A 60 -3.70 3.70 3.00
CA LEU A 60 -4.30 2.71 2.13
C LEU A 60 -3.60 1.36 2.30
N VAL A 61 -4.38 0.28 2.36
CA VAL A 61 -3.93 -1.10 2.12
C VAL A 61 -4.56 -1.59 0.82
N LYS A 62 -3.76 -2.21 -0.05
CA LYS A 62 -4.20 -2.84 -1.30
C LYS A 62 -3.80 -4.31 -1.28
N ILE A 63 -4.71 -5.20 -1.69
CA ILE A 63 -4.44 -6.62 -1.86
C ILE A 63 -4.87 -7.08 -3.24
N LYS A 64 -3.95 -7.72 -3.98
CA LYS A 64 -4.23 -8.40 -5.25
C LYS A 64 -3.50 -9.74 -5.25
N ASN A 65 -4.22 -10.85 -5.42
CA ASN A 65 -3.65 -12.20 -5.46
C ASN A 65 -2.69 -12.49 -4.30
N ASN A 66 -3.13 -12.24 -3.06
CA ASN A 66 -2.33 -12.32 -1.82
C ASN A 66 -1.12 -11.37 -1.73
N SER A 67 -0.82 -10.57 -2.75
CA SER A 67 0.17 -9.51 -2.66
C SER A 67 -0.42 -8.31 -1.93
N VAL A 68 0.23 -7.89 -0.84
CA VAL A 68 -0.15 -6.69 -0.07
C VAL A 68 0.79 -5.53 -0.36
N ALA A 69 0.19 -4.36 -0.60
CA ALA A 69 0.87 -3.08 -0.59
C ALA A 69 0.21 -2.15 0.43
N ILE A 70 1.00 -1.30 1.06
CA ILE A 70 0.53 -0.33 2.05
C ILE A 70 1.16 1.04 1.80
N ILE A 71 0.36 2.08 1.94
CA ILE A 71 0.79 3.47 1.89
C ILE A 71 0.26 4.16 3.14
N ILE A 72 1.16 4.83 3.86
CA ILE A 72 0.79 5.73 4.96
C ILE A 72 1.11 7.15 4.49
N ASP A 73 0.13 8.04 4.62
CA ASP A 73 0.29 9.46 4.36
C ASP A 73 1.48 9.97 5.20
N PRO A 74 2.44 10.71 4.61
CA PRO A 74 3.60 11.23 5.30
C PRO A 74 3.31 11.88 6.66
N ALA A 75 2.17 12.59 6.79
CA ALA A 75 1.76 13.25 8.01
C ALA A 75 1.55 12.30 9.20
N TYR A 76 1.34 11.01 8.94
CA TYR A 76 1.00 9.99 9.94
C TYR A 76 2.05 8.86 10.04
N ARG A 77 3.23 9.04 9.42
CA ARG A 77 4.30 8.02 9.48
C ARG A 77 4.95 7.95 10.86
N ASN A 78 5.59 6.82 11.13
CA ASN A 78 6.32 6.53 12.38
C ASN A 78 5.47 6.50 13.67
N GLN A 79 4.14 6.47 13.54
CA GLN A 79 3.20 6.42 14.68
C GLN A 79 2.57 5.03 14.90
N GLY A 80 3.07 3.99 14.24
CA GLY A 80 2.59 2.61 14.41
C GLY A 80 1.39 2.21 13.53
N TYR A 81 0.72 3.15 12.86
CA TYR A 81 -0.49 2.85 12.08
C TYR A 81 -0.30 1.79 10.99
N GLY A 82 0.85 1.77 10.31
CA GLY A 82 1.12 0.73 9.31
C GLY A 82 1.14 -0.69 9.91
N ILE A 83 1.69 -0.85 11.12
CA ILE A 83 1.80 -2.15 11.79
C ILE A 83 0.40 -2.62 12.21
N GLU A 84 -0.38 -1.74 12.84
CA GLU A 84 -1.75 -2.05 13.24
C GLU A 84 -2.63 -2.42 12.03
N ALA A 85 -2.55 -1.67 10.93
CA ALA A 85 -3.28 -1.96 9.69
C ALA A 85 -2.90 -3.35 9.13
N LEU A 86 -1.61 -3.68 9.11
CA LEU A 86 -1.13 -5.00 8.67
C LEU A 86 -1.58 -6.14 9.61
N ASN A 87 -1.65 -5.89 10.91
CA ASN A 87 -2.16 -6.89 11.85
C ASN A 87 -3.65 -7.16 11.67
N LEU A 88 -4.45 -6.13 11.38
CA LEU A 88 -5.87 -6.30 11.07
C LEU A 88 -6.07 -7.06 9.75
N ILE A 89 -5.32 -6.71 8.71
CA ILE A 89 -5.54 -7.31 7.39
C ILE A 89 -5.09 -8.78 7.33
N LYS A 90 -4.03 -9.16 8.05
CA LYS A 90 -3.58 -10.56 8.16
C LYS A 90 -4.62 -11.49 8.78
N LYS A 91 -5.50 -10.98 9.66
CA LYS A 91 -6.61 -11.79 10.22
C LYS A 91 -7.58 -12.24 9.13
N LYS A 92 -7.75 -11.44 8.08
CA LYS A 92 -8.58 -11.76 6.91
C LYS A 92 -7.81 -12.51 5.83
N HIS A 93 -6.50 -12.23 5.70
CA HIS A 93 -5.62 -12.82 4.70
C HIS A 93 -4.37 -13.42 5.37
N PRO A 94 -4.41 -14.69 5.79
CA PRO A 94 -3.31 -15.29 6.55
C PRO A 94 -2.04 -15.54 5.71
N LYS A 95 -2.15 -15.58 4.37
CA LYS A 95 -1.06 -15.92 3.44
C LYS A 95 -0.60 -14.74 2.59
N LEU A 96 -0.43 -13.56 3.20
CA LEU A 96 0.02 -12.36 2.48
C LEU A 96 1.51 -12.40 2.13
N ILE A 97 1.82 -11.88 0.94
CA ILE A 97 3.18 -11.66 0.45
C ILE A 97 3.37 -10.17 0.20
N ALA A 98 4.50 -9.62 0.65
CA ALA A 98 4.86 -8.23 0.39
C ALA A 98 6.13 -8.16 -0.46
N TYR A 99 6.10 -7.35 -1.51
CA TYR A 99 7.29 -7.04 -2.30
C TYR A 99 7.83 -5.69 -1.86
N VAL A 100 9.10 -5.67 -1.45
CA VAL A 100 9.78 -4.46 -1.00
C VAL A 100 10.96 -4.23 -1.92
N LEU A 101 11.00 -3.05 -2.54
CA LEU A 101 12.16 -2.66 -3.34
C LEU A 101 13.44 -2.70 -2.50
N PHE A 102 14.53 -3.16 -3.11
CA PHE A 102 15.83 -3.13 -2.47
C PHE A 102 16.19 -1.69 -2.07
N GLY A 103 16.71 -1.51 -0.86
CA GLY A 103 16.99 -0.18 -0.29
C GLY A 103 15.79 0.54 0.33
N ASN A 104 14.55 0.06 0.20
CA ASN A 104 13.42 0.58 0.98
C ASN A 104 13.43 0.04 2.42
N THR A 105 14.37 0.55 3.22
CA THR A 105 14.59 0.11 4.60
C THR A 105 13.37 0.35 5.51
N ASN A 106 12.59 1.40 5.26
CA ASN A 106 11.40 1.73 6.03
C ASN A 106 10.29 0.69 5.84
N SER A 107 9.94 0.36 4.59
CA SER A 107 8.94 -0.69 4.33
C SER A 107 9.43 -2.06 4.78
N TYR A 108 10.72 -2.38 4.60
CA TYR A 108 11.29 -3.63 5.10
C TYR A 108 11.13 -3.76 6.62
N LYS A 109 11.49 -2.71 7.38
CA LYS A 109 11.31 -2.67 8.85
C LYS A 109 9.82 -2.76 9.23
N LEU A 110 8.94 -2.08 8.50
CA LEU A 110 7.49 -2.14 8.72
C LEU A 110 6.97 -3.59 8.60
N PHE A 111 7.22 -4.25 7.47
CA PHE A 111 6.76 -5.62 7.26
C PHE A 111 7.38 -6.60 8.25
N LYS A 112 8.68 -6.47 8.54
CA LYS A 112 9.35 -7.29 9.57
C LYS A 112 8.72 -7.12 10.95
N LYS A 113 8.48 -5.87 11.40
CA LYS A 113 7.79 -5.59 12.69
C LYS A 113 6.34 -6.09 12.69
N ALA A 114 5.69 -6.09 11.54
CA ALA A 114 4.37 -6.71 11.36
C ALA A 114 4.43 -8.24 11.22
N GLY A 115 5.57 -8.89 11.50
CA GLY A 115 5.69 -10.36 11.56
C GLY A 115 5.84 -11.05 10.19
N PHE A 116 6.08 -10.31 9.10
CA PHE A 116 6.44 -10.93 7.82
C PHE A 116 7.85 -11.51 7.90
N LYS A 117 8.04 -12.71 7.33
CA LYS A 117 9.34 -13.36 7.20
C LYS A 117 9.86 -13.15 5.78
N LYS A 118 11.13 -12.78 5.65
CA LYS A 118 11.79 -12.66 4.35
C LYS A 118 12.02 -14.06 3.78
N ILE A 119 11.55 -14.28 2.55
CA ILE A 119 11.68 -15.58 1.86
C ILE A 119 12.73 -15.58 0.75
N GLY A 120 13.18 -14.42 0.26
CA GLY A 120 14.18 -14.35 -0.80
C GLY A 120 14.30 -12.97 -1.43
N TYR A 121 15.05 -12.91 -2.53
CA TYR A 121 15.13 -11.78 -3.45
C TYR A 121 14.60 -12.22 -4.82
N ILE A 122 14.01 -11.28 -5.57
CA ILE A 122 13.56 -11.50 -6.94
C ILE A 122 14.26 -10.45 -7.79
N LEU A 123 14.98 -10.90 -8.81
CA LEU A 123 15.51 -10.03 -9.84
C LEU A 123 14.38 -9.77 -10.85
N LYS A 124 14.01 -8.51 -11.02
CA LYS A 124 13.07 -8.10 -12.06
C LYS A 124 13.90 -7.63 -13.24
N ASN A 125 14.13 -8.53 -14.19
CA ASN A 125 14.71 -8.14 -15.48
C ASN A 125 13.66 -7.27 -16.20
N GLY A 126 14.13 -6.15 -16.76
CA GLY A 126 13.32 -5.16 -17.46
C GLY A 126 12.61 -5.73 -18.68
#